data_AF-A0A8T3Z2A4-F1
#
_entry.id   AF-A0A8T3Z2A4-F1
#
_cell.length_a   1.000
_cell.length_b   1.000
_cell.length_c   1.000
_cell.angle_alpha   90.00
_cell.angle_beta   90.00
_cell.angle_gamma   90.00
#
_symmetry.space_group_name_H-M   'P 1'
#
loop_
_entity.id
_entity.type
_entity.pdbx_description
1 polymer ?
#
loop_
_entity_poly.entity_id
_entity_poly.type
_entity_poly.pdbx_seq_one_letter_code
_entity_poly.pdbx_strand_id
1 'polypeptide(L)'
;AAAAGCTTAMATGNAQTGLSAWYLSMYLHKEQHSRLGFYGYDLQDQCGASNVFSIRNDEGLPTELRGANYPNYAMNVGHQGEYAGIAQAAHAARGDAFVLNPLVKIAFADPNLTFDFTQVRAEFAKGALREFEPAGERALISPAK
;
A
#
# COMPACT_ATOMS: atom_id res chain seq x y z
N ALA A 1 1.19 -9.47 8.61
CA ALA A 1 0.42 -9.76 7.39
C ALA A 1 1.11 -9.36 6.10
N ALA A 2 1.76 -8.19 5.99
CA ALA A 2 2.42 -7.75 4.73
C ALA A 2 3.29 -8.83 4.09
N ALA A 3 4.21 -9.42 4.87
CA ALA A 3 5.08 -10.49 4.39
C ALA A 3 4.30 -11.72 3.87
N ALA A 4 3.27 -12.17 4.60
CA ALA A 4 2.44 -13.32 4.20
C ALA A 4 1.66 -13.02 2.91
N GLY A 5 1.07 -11.82 2.82
CA GLY A 5 0.31 -11.38 1.66
C GLY A 5 1.19 -11.23 0.41
N CYS A 6 2.33 -10.53 0.52
CA CYS A 6 3.26 -10.37 -0.59
C CYS A 6 3.84 -11.72 -1.03
N THR A 7 4.23 -12.60 -0.11
CA THR A 7 4.79 -13.93 -0.47
C THR A 7 3.76 -14.77 -1.22
N THR A 8 2.51 -14.76 -0.77
CA THR A 8 1.42 -15.48 -1.46
C THR A 8 1.16 -14.87 -2.83
N ALA A 9 1.07 -13.54 -2.94
CA ALA A 9 0.90 -12.85 -4.22
C ALA A 9 2.03 -13.15 -5.21
N MET A 10 3.28 -13.21 -4.75
CA MET A 10 4.42 -13.58 -5.59
C MET A 10 4.32 -15.04 -6.06
N ALA A 11 3.91 -15.95 -5.17
CA ALA A 11 3.79 -17.37 -5.51
C ALA A 11 2.69 -17.64 -6.53
N THR A 12 1.59 -16.89 -6.49
CA THR A 12 0.41 -17.11 -7.35
C THR A 12 0.36 -16.18 -8.57
N GLY A 13 1.12 -15.07 -8.55
CA GLY A 13 0.96 -14.00 -9.53
C GLY A 13 -0.42 -13.33 -9.47
N ASN A 14 -1.11 -13.37 -8.32
CA ASN A 14 -2.47 -12.82 -8.15
C ASN A 14 -2.63 -12.07 -6.81
N ALA A 15 -2.86 -10.75 -6.86
CA ALA A 15 -2.97 -9.92 -5.66
C ALA A 15 -4.17 -10.27 -4.77
N GLN A 16 -5.27 -10.78 -5.34
CA GLN A 16 -6.46 -11.18 -4.58
C GLN A 16 -6.17 -12.34 -3.63
N THR A 17 -5.38 -13.32 -4.07
CA THR A 17 -4.90 -14.40 -3.18
C THR A 17 -3.89 -13.90 -2.16
N GLY A 18 -3.07 -12.91 -2.50
CA GLY A 18 -2.22 -12.20 -1.55
C GLY A 18 -3.02 -11.51 -0.44
N LEU A 19 -4.12 -10.85 -0.80
CA LEU A 19 -5.02 -10.21 0.15
C LEU A 19 -5.74 -11.23 1.05
N SER A 20 -6.11 -12.40 0.52
CA SER A 20 -6.61 -13.51 1.34
C SER A 20 -5.60 -13.95 2.40
N ALA A 21 -4.32 -14.07 2.03
CA ALA A 21 -3.25 -14.43 2.96
C ALA A 21 -2.92 -13.32 3.98
N TRP A 22 -3.13 -12.05 3.63
CA TRP A 22 -3.07 -10.96 4.61
C TRP A 22 -4.06 -11.21 5.75
N TYR A 23 -5.33 -11.46 5.42
CA TYR A 23 -6.38 -11.67 6.43
C TYR A 23 -6.18 -12.97 7.21
N LEU A 24 -5.76 -14.05 6.57
CA LEU A 24 -5.37 -15.28 7.28
C LEU A 24 -4.24 -15.02 8.30
N SER A 25 -3.24 -14.22 7.92
CA SER A 25 -2.15 -13.84 8.83
C SER A 25 -2.67 -13.06 10.04
N MET A 26 -3.69 -12.23 9.88
CA MET A 26 -4.29 -11.48 10.99
C MET A 26 -5.04 -12.40 11.95
N TYR A 27 -5.81 -13.37 11.44
CA TYR A 27 -6.50 -14.37 12.27
C TYR A 27 -5.51 -15.21 13.06
N LEU A 28 -4.50 -15.78 12.39
CA LEU A 28 -3.49 -16.61 13.06
C LEU A 28 -2.70 -15.80 14.10
N HIS A 29 -2.33 -14.55 13.80
CA HIS A 29 -1.63 -13.70 14.76
C HIS A 29 -2.50 -13.44 16.01
N LYS A 30 -3.78 -13.12 15.81
CA LYS A 30 -4.73 -12.90 16.91
C LYS A 30 -4.82 -14.11 17.83
N GLU A 31 -5.05 -15.29 17.27
CA GLU A 31 -5.20 -16.52 18.05
C GLU A 31 -3.88 -16.96 18.70
N GLN A 32 -2.75 -16.76 18.04
CA GLN A 32 -1.44 -17.14 18.58
C GLN A 32 -1.05 -16.31 19.81
N HIS A 33 -1.38 -15.02 19.84
CA HIS A 33 -0.92 -14.11 20.91
C HIS A 33 -2.04 -13.57 21.80
N SER A 34 -3.29 -13.98 21.57
CA SER A 34 -4.50 -13.45 22.23
C SER A 34 -4.59 -11.91 22.17
N ARG A 35 -3.96 -11.30 21.15
CA ARG A 35 -3.94 -9.86 20.88
C ARG A 35 -3.63 -9.64 19.40
N LEU A 36 -3.95 -8.46 18.88
CA LEU A 36 -3.60 -8.08 17.52
C LEU A 36 -3.09 -6.63 17.46
N GLY A 37 -3.99 -5.66 17.29
CA GLY A 37 -3.67 -4.24 17.17
C GLY A 37 -4.39 -3.37 18.19
N PHE A 38 -4.48 -2.07 17.88
CA PHE A 38 -5.26 -1.10 18.67
C PHE A 38 -6.77 -1.33 18.52
N TYR A 39 -7.58 -0.57 19.27
CA TYR A 39 -9.05 -0.67 19.20
C TYR A 39 -9.56 -0.39 17.78
N GLY A 40 -10.14 -1.41 17.15
CA GLY A 40 -10.70 -1.31 15.80
C GLY A 40 -9.66 -1.44 14.69
N TYR A 41 -8.39 -1.78 15.01
CA TYR A 41 -7.37 -2.12 14.02
C TYR A 41 -7.91 -3.14 13.02
N ASP A 42 -8.56 -4.20 13.54
CA ASP A 42 -8.99 -5.36 12.77
C ASP A 42 -10.39 -5.25 12.17
N LEU A 43 -11.00 -4.04 12.10
CA LEU A 43 -12.31 -3.87 11.45
C LEU A 43 -12.29 -4.45 10.03
N GLN A 44 -11.31 -4.05 9.23
CA GLN A 44 -11.17 -4.54 7.86
C GLN A 44 -10.68 -5.98 7.80
N ASP A 45 -9.96 -6.45 8.82
CA ASP A 45 -9.47 -7.82 8.84
C ASP A 45 -10.57 -8.83 9.19
N GLN A 46 -11.52 -8.46 10.06
CA GLN A 46 -12.70 -9.27 10.35
C GLN A 46 -13.68 -9.29 9.17
N CYS A 47 -13.85 -8.18 8.46
CA CYS A 47 -14.59 -8.15 7.18
C CYS A 47 -13.79 -8.75 6.01
N GLY A 48 -12.49 -8.99 6.20
CA GLY A 48 -11.53 -9.21 5.13
C GLY A 48 -11.83 -10.45 4.31
N ALA A 49 -11.82 -11.63 4.93
CA ALA A 49 -11.99 -12.90 4.22
C ALA A 49 -13.30 -12.99 3.43
N SER A 50 -14.42 -12.47 3.97
CA SER A 50 -15.70 -12.46 3.24
C SER A 50 -15.66 -11.54 2.03
N ASN A 51 -14.94 -10.42 2.12
CA ASN A 51 -14.93 -9.39 1.09
C ASN A 51 -13.79 -9.54 0.08
N VAL A 52 -12.84 -10.47 0.27
CA VAL A 52 -11.79 -10.73 -0.73
C VAL A 52 -12.40 -11.21 -2.04
N PHE A 53 -13.26 -12.21 -2.03
CA PHE A 53 -13.87 -12.76 -3.25
C PHE A 53 -15.35 -12.41 -3.40
N SER A 54 -15.84 -11.45 -2.61
CA SER A 54 -17.19 -10.91 -2.82
C SER A 54 -17.28 -10.28 -4.20
N ILE A 55 -18.49 -10.33 -4.76
CA ILE A 55 -18.87 -9.67 -6.03
C ILE A 55 -20.02 -8.67 -5.79
N ARG A 56 -20.36 -8.39 -4.53
CA ARG A 56 -21.41 -7.43 -4.18
C ARG A 56 -20.92 -6.00 -4.38
N ASN A 57 -21.87 -5.09 -4.53
CA ASN A 57 -21.71 -3.68 -4.88
C ASN A 57 -20.54 -2.97 -4.18
N ASP A 58 -20.52 -2.92 -2.85
CA ASP A 58 -19.56 -2.16 -2.04
C ASP A 58 -18.55 -3.05 -1.32
N GLU A 59 -18.47 -4.33 -1.72
CA GLU A 59 -17.55 -5.33 -1.18
C GLU A 59 -16.56 -5.83 -2.22
N GLY A 60 -17.04 -6.12 -3.43
CA GLY A 60 -16.27 -6.79 -4.46
C GLY A 60 -15.44 -5.84 -5.29
N LEU A 61 -14.12 -5.91 -5.18
CA LEU A 61 -13.20 -5.16 -6.03
C LEU A 61 -11.83 -5.84 -6.09
N PRO A 62 -11.16 -5.90 -7.27
CA PRO A 62 -9.77 -6.32 -7.38
C PRO A 62 -8.87 -5.49 -6.47
N THR A 63 -7.86 -6.13 -5.87
CA THR A 63 -6.95 -5.49 -4.89
C THR A 63 -6.29 -4.24 -5.47
N GLU A 64 -5.91 -4.27 -6.75
CA GLU A 64 -5.31 -3.17 -7.50
C GLU A 64 -6.24 -1.96 -7.66
N LEU A 65 -7.56 -2.17 -7.60
CA LEU A 65 -8.59 -1.13 -7.73
C LEU A 65 -9.13 -0.64 -6.36
N ARG A 66 -8.80 -1.32 -5.27
CA ARG A 66 -9.11 -0.86 -3.92
C ARG A 66 -8.24 0.34 -3.55
N GLY A 67 -8.64 1.06 -2.51
CA GLY A 67 -7.89 2.19 -1.99
C GLY A 67 -8.51 2.70 -0.70
N ALA A 68 -8.07 3.86 -0.24
CA ALA A 68 -8.53 4.45 1.01
C ALA A 68 -10.05 4.71 1.07
N ASN A 69 -10.76 4.72 -0.06
CA ASN A 69 -12.21 4.88 -0.10
C ASN A 69 -12.99 3.56 -0.24
N TYR A 70 -12.31 2.42 -0.30
CA TYR A 70 -12.99 1.12 -0.17
C TYR A 70 -13.58 1.03 1.25
N PRO A 71 -14.87 0.67 1.45
CA PRO A 71 -15.57 0.95 2.70
C PRO A 71 -14.87 0.46 3.98
N ASN A 72 -14.32 -0.75 3.96
CA ASN A 72 -13.63 -1.27 5.14
C ASN A 72 -12.26 -0.60 5.39
N TYR A 73 -11.65 0.02 4.38
CA TYR A 73 -10.27 0.55 4.45
C TYR A 73 -10.21 2.04 4.82
N ALA A 74 -11.35 2.67 5.04
CA ALA A 74 -11.48 4.13 5.12
C ALA A 74 -11.03 4.76 6.44
N MET A 75 -10.71 3.96 7.46
CA MET A 75 -10.55 4.48 8.83
C MET A 75 -9.21 4.15 9.49
N ASN A 76 -8.61 3.00 9.20
CA ASN A 76 -7.59 2.44 10.09
C ASN A 76 -6.18 2.47 9.47
N VAL A 77 -5.19 2.82 10.30
CA VAL A 77 -3.76 2.83 9.94
C VAL A 77 -3.15 1.42 9.90
N GLY A 78 -1.97 1.26 9.30
CA GLY A 78 -1.22 -0.01 9.28
C GLY A 78 -1.78 -1.08 8.34
N HIS A 79 -2.37 -0.64 7.22
CA HIS A 79 -2.98 -1.49 6.20
C HIS A 79 -2.73 -0.98 4.77
N GLN A 80 -3.06 0.28 4.50
CA GLN A 80 -3.14 0.80 3.12
C GLN A 80 -1.79 0.76 2.38
N GLY A 81 -0.69 1.12 3.05
CA GLY A 81 0.65 1.07 2.45
C GLY A 81 1.08 -0.37 2.16
N GLU A 82 0.70 -1.29 3.03
CA GLU A 82 0.98 -2.71 2.88
C GLU A 82 0.16 -3.34 1.76
N TYR A 83 -1.10 -2.93 1.57
CA TYR A 83 -1.94 -3.38 0.45
C TYR A 83 -1.37 -2.95 -0.91
N ALA A 84 -0.81 -1.73 -1.00
CA ALA A 84 -0.09 -1.31 -2.19
C ALA A 84 1.11 -2.24 -2.48
N GLY A 85 1.80 -2.69 -1.42
CA GLY A 85 2.85 -3.71 -1.52
C GLY A 85 2.35 -5.06 -2.02
N ILE A 86 1.20 -5.54 -1.54
CA ILE A 86 0.59 -6.81 -2.00
C ILE A 86 0.19 -6.73 -3.48
N ALA A 87 -0.43 -5.63 -3.89
CA ALA A 87 -0.75 -5.40 -5.29
C ALA A 87 0.52 -5.46 -6.15
N GLN A 88 1.55 -4.70 -5.78
CA GLN A 88 2.83 -4.71 -6.50
C GLN A 88 3.52 -6.09 -6.49
N ALA A 89 3.41 -6.88 -5.41
CA ALA A 89 4.09 -8.15 -5.28
C ALA A 89 3.69 -9.16 -6.38
N ALA A 90 2.40 -9.25 -6.71
CA ALA A 90 1.92 -10.13 -7.78
C ALA A 90 2.56 -9.76 -9.13
N HIS A 91 2.54 -8.47 -9.47
CA HIS A 91 3.05 -7.95 -10.73
C HIS A 91 4.58 -7.99 -10.81
N ALA A 92 5.27 -7.72 -9.70
CA ALA A 92 6.73 -7.78 -9.64
C ALA A 92 7.23 -9.21 -9.89
N ALA A 93 6.60 -10.22 -9.29
CA ALA A 93 6.96 -11.63 -9.52
C ALA A 93 6.72 -12.08 -10.96
N ARG A 94 5.73 -11.48 -11.64
CA ARG A 94 5.43 -11.74 -13.06
C ARG A 94 6.35 -10.97 -14.02
N GLY A 95 7.07 -9.96 -13.55
CA GLY A 95 7.82 -9.04 -14.40
C GLY A 95 6.93 -8.07 -15.19
N ASP A 96 5.71 -7.80 -14.72
CA ASP A 96 4.81 -6.84 -15.37
C ASP A 96 5.37 -5.41 -15.24
N ALA A 97 5.28 -4.62 -16.31
CA ALA A 97 5.81 -3.24 -16.33
C ALA A 97 5.03 -2.26 -15.42
N PHE A 98 3.76 -2.55 -15.13
CA PHE A 98 2.87 -1.74 -14.31
C PHE A 98 1.89 -2.63 -13.52
N VAL A 99 1.29 -2.07 -12.48
CA VAL A 99 0.26 -2.72 -11.65
C VAL A 99 -1.13 -2.45 -12.24
N LEU A 100 -1.57 -1.19 -12.21
CA LEU A 100 -2.94 -0.82 -12.61
C LEU A 100 -2.98 0.01 -13.89
N ASN A 101 -2.18 1.08 -13.95
CA ASN A 101 -2.28 2.08 -15.01
C ASN A 101 -0.91 2.38 -15.64
N PRO A 102 -0.68 2.06 -16.93
CA PRO A 102 0.59 2.30 -17.59
C PRO A 102 0.89 3.79 -17.77
N LEU A 103 -0.14 4.64 -17.92
CA LEU A 103 0.06 6.10 -18.03
C LEU A 103 0.63 6.66 -16.73
N VAL A 104 0.12 6.19 -15.58
CA VAL A 104 0.67 6.56 -14.26
C VAL A 104 2.11 6.07 -14.12
N LYS A 105 2.41 4.82 -14.54
CA LYS A 105 3.79 4.31 -14.50
C LYS A 105 4.76 5.20 -15.29
N ILE A 106 4.39 5.57 -16.51
CA ILE A 106 5.22 6.39 -17.40
C ILE A 106 5.36 7.82 -16.86
N ALA A 107 4.27 8.42 -16.36
CA ALA A 107 4.28 9.79 -15.88
C ALA A 107 5.23 10.04 -14.70
N PHE A 108 5.50 9.02 -13.88
CA PHE A 108 6.43 9.10 -12.76
C PHE A 108 7.86 8.64 -13.11
N ALA A 109 8.12 8.23 -14.35
CA ALA A 109 9.46 7.93 -14.86
C ALA A 109 10.14 9.21 -15.40
N ASP A 110 10.11 10.29 -14.62
CA ASP A 110 10.64 11.60 -14.98
C ASP A 110 11.63 12.11 -13.92
N PRO A 111 12.94 12.20 -14.25
CA PRO A 111 13.95 12.69 -13.33
C PRO A 111 13.87 14.20 -13.06
N ASN A 112 12.98 14.94 -13.73
CA ASN A 112 12.74 16.36 -13.43
C ASN A 112 11.80 16.57 -12.23
N LEU A 113 11.19 15.51 -11.70
CA LEU A 113 10.42 15.59 -10.46
C LEU A 113 11.34 15.93 -9.27
N THR A 114 10.85 16.74 -8.33
CA THR A 114 11.63 17.15 -7.15
C THR A 114 12.00 15.97 -6.23
N PHE A 115 11.18 14.92 -6.22
CA PHE A 115 11.38 13.74 -5.38
C PHE A 115 11.77 12.54 -6.24
N ASP A 116 12.83 11.82 -5.84
CA ASP A 116 13.24 10.60 -6.54
C ASP A 116 12.33 9.40 -6.20
N PHE A 117 11.35 9.14 -7.07
CA PHE A 117 10.43 8.01 -6.94
C PHE A 117 11.07 6.63 -7.17
N THR A 118 12.32 6.56 -7.66
CA THR A 118 13.05 5.29 -7.78
C THR A 118 13.66 4.84 -6.46
N GLN A 119 13.89 5.77 -5.52
CA GLN A 119 14.59 5.53 -4.26
C GLN A 119 13.88 6.14 -3.04
N VAL A 120 12.56 5.93 -2.95
CA VAL A 120 11.66 6.50 -1.93
C VAL A 120 12.24 6.47 -0.50
N ARG A 121 12.81 5.34 -0.06
CA ARG A 121 13.38 5.22 1.31
C ARG A 121 14.64 6.04 1.51
N ALA A 122 15.47 6.20 0.48
CA ALA A 122 16.67 7.04 0.55
C ALA A 122 16.27 8.52 0.60
N GLU A 123 15.26 8.92 -0.16
CA GLU A 123 14.72 10.29 -0.10
C GLU A 123 14.11 10.62 1.27
N PHE A 124 13.43 9.66 1.91
CA PHE A 124 12.99 9.83 3.30
C PHE A 124 14.16 10.02 4.26
N ALA A 125 15.24 9.24 4.10
CA ALA A 125 16.45 9.40 4.91
C ALA A 125 17.11 10.77 4.71
N LYS A 126 17.21 11.22 3.46
CA LYS A 126 17.70 12.55 3.09
C LYS A 126 16.85 13.67 3.73
N GLY A 127 15.53 13.53 3.70
CA GLY A 127 14.60 14.43 4.39
C GLY A 127 14.79 14.44 5.92
N ALA A 128 15.00 13.26 6.52
CA ALA A 128 15.26 13.14 7.96
C ALA A 128 16.57 13.82 8.39
N LEU A 129 17.58 13.79 7.51
CA LEU A 129 18.85 14.50 7.70
C LEU A 129 18.78 15.99 7.35
N ARG A 130 17.62 16.48 6.87
CA ARG A 130 17.42 17.85 6.37
C ARG A 130 18.32 18.21 5.18
N GLU A 131 18.61 17.21 4.35
CA GLU A 131 19.44 17.33 3.15
C GLU A 131 18.59 17.38 1.86
N PHE A 132 17.26 17.31 1.99
CA PHE A 132 16.32 17.39 0.87
C PHE A 132 15.89 18.84 0.63
N GLU A 133 15.90 19.27 -0.62
CA GLU A 133 15.49 20.61 -1.04
C GLU A 133 14.10 20.55 -1.70
N PRO A 134 13.03 21.03 -1.04
CA PRO A 134 11.69 21.01 -1.60
C PRO A 134 11.44 22.16 -2.59
N ALA A 135 10.47 21.97 -3.49
CA ALA A 135 9.91 23.06 -4.28
C ALA A 135 8.80 23.80 -3.49
N GLY A 136 8.45 25.01 -3.94
CA GLY A 136 7.30 25.77 -3.40
C GLY A 136 7.61 26.63 -2.17
N GLU A 137 8.87 26.74 -1.75
CA GLU A 137 9.28 27.69 -0.72
C GLU A 137 8.97 29.14 -1.12
N ARG A 138 8.68 29.98 -0.11
CA ARG A 138 8.27 31.39 -0.32
C ARG A 138 9.35 32.39 0.06
N ALA A 139 10.59 31.93 0.22
CA ALA A 139 11.72 32.77 0.64
C ALA A 139 11.94 33.97 -0.31
N LEU A 140 11.76 33.77 -1.62
CA LEU A 140 11.92 34.82 -2.65
C LEU A 140 11.04 36.06 -2.45
N ILE A 141 9.84 35.87 -1.86
CA ILE A 141 8.84 36.93 -1.63
C ILE A 141 8.66 37.26 -0.15
N SER A 142 9.54 36.75 0.71
CA SER A 142 9.51 37.00 2.15
C SER A 142 10.67 37.93 2.54
N PRO A 143 10.47 38.84 3.52
CA PRO A 143 11.59 39.61 4.07
C PRO A 143 12.68 38.68 4.63
N ALA A 144 13.92 39.16 4.64
CA ALA A 144 15.00 38.49 5.38
C ALA A 144 14.61 38.38 6.87
N LYS A 145 14.85 37.21 7.46
CA LYS A 145 14.65 36.95 8.89
C LYS A 145 15.93 37.16 9.67
#